data_AF-A0A1F3E0J5-F1
#
_entry.id   AF-A0A1F3E0J5-F1
#
_cell.length_a   1.000
_cell.length_b   1.000
_cell.length_c   1.000
_cell.angle_alpha   90.00
_cell.angle_beta   90.00
_cell.angle_gamma   90.00
#
_symmetry.space_group_name_H-M   'P 1'
#
loop_
_entity.id
_entity.type
_entity.pdbx_description
1 polymer ?
#
loop_
_entity_poly.entity_id
_entity_poly.type
_entity_poly.pdbx_seq_one_letter_code
_entity_poly.pdbx_strand_id
1 'polypeptide(L)'
;MKSDQILKLIEEKNFIAFEQDWSIIKENYSENNTQILLKEIIDRYYDENDFIFFSKVFDIIIEKSISLDYSIEHNAPSLLSLAVHFSSQKLFDYLLLKGANINFIADSCAFEPDKIAEPKVTNNLFARWDIKKRDEYNIERYSTCLDYAELNYDDMLSVDYTFTVSVLNEDISDWKSNNESFQITKSEYYKLIQQVKYLEDIIKTSNFIDYIKSLGGKTYEKLIKN
;
A
#
# COMPACT_ATOMS: atom_id res chain seq x y z
N MET A 1 16.19 15.53 -13.21
CA MET A 1 16.00 16.13 -14.56
C MET A 1 15.39 15.17 -15.57
N LYS A 2 15.92 13.97 -15.85
CA LYS A 2 15.25 13.03 -16.79
C LYS A 2 14.11 12.20 -16.15
N SER A 3 14.19 11.86 -14.86
CA SER A 3 13.11 11.14 -14.15
C SER A 3 11.83 11.98 -14.05
N ASP A 4 11.96 13.26 -13.70
CA ASP A 4 10.83 14.19 -13.54
C ASP A 4 10.01 14.33 -14.84
N GLN A 5 10.68 14.29 -16.00
CA GLN A 5 10.03 14.32 -17.30
C GLN A 5 9.23 13.04 -17.57
N ILE A 6 9.80 11.87 -17.27
CA ILE A 6 9.12 10.58 -17.42
C ILE A 6 7.87 10.51 -16.52
N LEU A 7 8.01 10.91 -15.25
CA LEU A 7 6.90 10.95 -14.30
C LEU A 7 5.78 11.89 -14.76
N LYS A 8 6.14 13.07 -15.30
CA LYS A 8 5.16 14.00 -15.85
C LYS A 8 4.38 13.40 -17.03
N LEU A 9 5.05 12.68 -17.94
CA LEU A 9 4.39 12.02 -19.06
C LEU A 9 3.43 10.92 -18.60
N ILE A 10 3.76 10.23 -17.51
CA ILE A 10 2.90 9.22 -16.88
C ILE A 10 1.68 9.89 -16.23
N GLU A 11 1.87 10.99 -15.50
CA GLU A 11 0.79 11.79 -14.92
C GLU A 11 -0.20 12.30 -15.99
N GLU A 12 0.33 12.77 -17.12
CA GLU A 12 -0.46 13.22 -18.28
C GLU A 12 -1.06 12.08 -19.11
N LYS A 13 -0.80 10.82 -18.74
CA LYS A 13 -1.21 9.60 -19.44
C LYS A 13 -0.76 9.55 -20.91
N ASN A 14 0.38 10.18 -21.23
CA ASN A 14 0.92 10.25 -22.58
C ASN A 14 1.87 9.07 -22.87
N PHE A 15 1.28 7.91 -23.16
CA PHE A 15 2.03 6.66 -23.35
C PHE A 15 3.04 6.73 -24.51
N ILE A 16 2.67 7.36 -25.63
CA ILE A 16 3.53 7.43 -26.83
C ILE A 16 4.81 8.23 -26.53
N ALA A 17 4.67 9.39 -25.89
CA ALA A 17 5.83 10.18 -25.51
C ALA A 17 6.67 9.49 -24.43
N PHE A 18 6.01 8.83 -23.46
CA PHE A 18 6.71 8.02 -22.46
C PHE A 18 7.57 6.93 -23.10
N GLU A 19 7.01 6.15 -24.03
CA GLU A 19 7.72 5.05 -24.71
C GLU A 19 8.94 5.56 -25.48
N GLN A 20 8.78 6.69 -26.19
CA GLN A 20 9.87 7.34 -26.92
C GLN A 20 10.99 7.80 -25.97
N ASP A 21 10.65 8.55 -24.92
CA ASP A 21 11.62 9.07 -23.97
C ASP A 21 12.31 7.93 -23.19
N TRP A 22 11.56 6.91 -22.78
CA TRP A 22 12.11 5.74 -22.10
C TRP A 22 13.13 5.00 -22.97
N SER A 23 12.81 4.79 -24.26
CA SER A 23 13.71 4.10 -25.20
C SER A 23 15.09 4.77 -25.35
N ILE A 24 15.15 6.10 -25.15
CA ILE A 24 16.40 6.89 -25.23
C ILE A 24 17.22 6.76 -23.95
N ILE A 25 16.58 6.59 -22.80
CA ILE A 25 17.25 6.69 -21.49
C ILE A 25 17.51 5.34 -20.84
N LYS A 26 16.75 4.29 -21.20
CA LYS A 26 16.74 3.01 -20.50
C LYS A 26 18.10 2.32 -20.44
N GLU A 27 18.92 2.46 -21.48
CA GLU A 27 20.27 1.86 -21.53
C GLU A 27 21.22 2.42 -20.45
N ASN A 28 20.94 3.64 -19.95
CA ASN A 28 21.74 4.30 -18.93
C ASN A 28 21.07 4.25 -17.54
N TYR A 29 19.94 3.54 -17.42
CA TYR A 29 19.23 3.36 -16.16
C TYR A 29 19.72 2.11 -15.46
N SER A 30 20.31 2.26 -14.27
CA SER A 30 20.66 1.12 -13.43
C SER A 30 19.39 0.44 -12.91
N GLU A 31 19.47 -0.86 -12.59
CA GLU A 31 18.38 -1.60 -11.97
C GLU A 31 17.79 -0.87 -10.75
N ASN A 32 18.65 -0.38 -9.85
CA ASN A 32 18.21 0.39 -8.67
C ASN A 32 17.44 1.66 -9.05
N ASN A 33 17.88 2.41 -10.07
CA ASN A 33 17.13 3.59 -10.52
C ASN A 33 15.78 3.20 -11.12
N THR A 34 15.72 2.09 -11.87
CA THR A 34 14.48 1.58 -12.44
C THR A 34 13.51 1.13 -11.34
N GLN A 35 14.02 0.47 -10.30
CA GLN A 35 13.27 0.05 -9.12
C GLN A 35 12.71 1.24 -8.33
N ILE A 36 13.50 2.31 -8.16
CA ILE A 36 13.04 3.58 -7.55
C ILE A 36 11.95 4.21 -8.41
N LEU A 37 12.13 4.32 -9.72
CA LEU A 37 11.14 4.88 -10.62
C LEU A 37 9.83 4.08 -10.60
N LEU A 38 9.90 2.74 -10.64
CA LEU A 38 8.73 1.87 -10.57
C LEU A 38 7.97 2.08 -9.26
N LYS A 39 8.67 2.16 -8.13
CA LYS A 39 8.09 2.50 -6.84
C LYS A 39 7.40 3.86 -6.89
N GLU A 40 8.06 4.90 -7.41
CA GLU A 40 7.48 6.25 -7.48
C GLU A 40 6.22 6.31 -8.34
N ILE A 41 6.19 5.59 -9.46
CA ILE A 41 5.01 5.50 -10.32
C ILE A 41 3.86 4.85 -9.55
N ILE A 42 4.10 3.73 -8.88
CA ILE A 42 3.06 3.02 -8.13
C ILE A 42 2.58 3.85 -6.93
N ASP A 43 3.50 4.43 -6.18
CA ASP A 43 3.21 5.17 -4.94
C ASP A 43 2.45 6.49 -5.20
N ARG A 44 2.78 7.20 -6.27
CA ARG A 44 2.28 8.58 -6.48
C ARG A 44 1.29 8.75 -7.61
N TYR A 45 1.36 7.90 -8.64
CA TYR A 45 0.63 8.14 -9.89
C TYR A 45 -0.38 7.06 -10.20
N TYR A 46 -0.20 5.84 -9.69
CA TYR A 46 -1.09 4.72 -9.97
C TYR A 46 -2.55 5.00 -9.59
N ASP A 47 -3.45 4.71 -10.52
CA ASP A 47 -4.90 4.68 -10.32
C ASP A 47 -5.43 3.34 -10.86
N GLU A 48 -6.16 2.64 -9.99
CA GLU A 48 -6.84 1.37 -10.30
C GLU A 48 -7.77 1.48 -11.52
N ASN A 49 -8.40 2.64 -11.73
CA ASN A 49 -9.28 2.90 -12.87
C ASN A 49 -8.53 2.97 -14.20
N ASP A 50 -7.25 3.32 -14.15
CA ASP A 50 -6.36 3.44 -15.31
C ASP A 50 -5.37 2.28 -15.40
N PHE A 51 -5.69 1.15 -14.76
CA PHE A 51 -4.80 -0.02 -14.70
C PHE A 51 -4.26 -0.45 -16.08
N ILE A 52 -5.06 -0.36 -17.14
CA ILE A 52 -4.63 -0.72 -18.52
C ILE A 52 -3.50 0.20 -19.02
N PHE A 53 -3.52 1.48 -18.65
CA PHE A 53 -2.44 2.40 -18.99
C PHE A 53 -1.19 2.04 -18.19
N PHE A 54 -1.34 1.89 -16.87
CA PHE A 54 -0.22 1.57 -15.98
C PHE A 54 0.42 0.22 -16.30
N SER A 55 -0.35 -0.81 -16.62
CA SER A 55 0.18 -2.12 -16.99
C SER A 55 1.09 -2.04 -18.21
N LYS A 56 0.77 -1.19 -19.19
CA LYS A 56 1.63 -0.96 -20.36
C LYS A 56 2.92 -0.23 -20.01
N VAL A 57 2.83 0.78 -19.13
CA VAL A 57 4.00 1.49 -18.60
C VAL A 57 4.91 0.51 -17.84
N PHE A 58 4.33 -0.30 -16.95
CA PHE A 58 5.05 -1.32 -16.21
C PHE A 58 5.66 -2.39 -17.12
N ASP A 59 4.97 -2.82 -18.19
CA ASP A 59 5.52 -3.79 -19.13
C ASP A 59 6.80 -3.28 -19.81
N ILE A 60 6.85 -1.98 -20.11
CA ILE A 60 8.04 -1.32 -20.67
C ILE A 60 9.13 -1.14 -19.63
N ILE A 61 8.78 -0.78 -18.40
CA ILE A 61 9.75 -0.53 -17.34
C ILE A 61 10.37 -1.83 -16.87
N ILE A 62 9.55 -2.84 -16.53
CA ILE A 62 9.95 -4.09 -15.88
C ILE A 62 10.83 -4.98 -16.78
N GLU A 63 10.75 -4.83 -18.11
CA GLU A 63 11.42 -5.69 -19.10
C GLU A 63 11.55 -7.17 -18.63
N LYS A 64 12.63 -7.90 -18.92
CA LYS A 64 12.83 -9.29 -18.43
C LYS A 64 13.88 -9.41 -17.31
N SER A 65 14.55 -8.34 -16.95
CA SER A 65 15.84 -8.41 -16.24
C SER A 65 15.84 -7.85 -14.82
N ILE A 66 14.75 -7.23 -14.37
CA ILE A 66 14.74 -6.52 -13.08
C ILE A 66 14.09 -7.39 -12.03
N SER A 67 14.71 -7.49 -10.87
CA SER A 67 14.08 -8.10 -9.72
C SER A 67 12.94 -7.22 -9.20
N LEU A 68 11.79 -7.82 -8.93
CA LEU A 68 10.68 -7.18 -8.19
C LEU A 68 10.77 -7.44 -6.67
N ASP A 69 11.74 -8.27 -6.26
CA ASP A 69 11.98 -8.69 -4.88
C ASP A 69 13.04 -7.78 -4.24
N TYR A 70 12.65 -6.55 -3.92
CA TYR A 70 13.51 -5.56 -3.27
C TYR A 70 12.74 -4.77 -2.21
N SER A 71 13.47 -4.29 -1.20
CA SER A 71 12.90 -3.42 -0.16
C SER A 71 12.73 -2.00 -0.70
N ILE A 72 11.64 -1.33 -0.33
CA ILE A 72 11.36 0.05 -0.75
C ILE A 72 11.30 1.01 0.43
N GLU A 73 11.71 2.26 0.22
CA GLU A 73 11.59 3.34 1.20
C GLU A 73 10.11 3.78 1.28
N HIS A 74 9.31 2.99 2.00
CA HIS A 74 7.87 3.16 2.19
C HIS A 74 7.39 2.32 3.38
N ASN A 75 6.23 2.69 3.97
CA ASN A 75 5.64 1.91 5.09
C ASN A 75 5.25 0.49 4.66
N ALA A 76 4.87 0.33 3.40
CA ALA A 76 4.70 -0.95 2.75
C ALA A 76 6.06 -1.37 2.17
N PRO A 77 6.75 -2.37 2.73
CA PRO A 77 8.20 -2.53 2.53
C PRO A 77 8.60 -3.20 1.21
N SER A 78 7.65 -3.66 0.40
CA SER A 78 7.86 -4.25 -0.93
C SER A 78 6.81 -3.76 -1.93
N LEU A 79 7.00 -4.02 -3.23
CA LEU A 79 5.99 -3.72 -4.25
C LEU A 79 4.67 -4.48 -4.02
N LEU A 80 4.73 -5.73 -3.57
CA LEU A 80 3.53 -6.50 -3.23
C LEU A 80 2.82 -5.91 -2.00
N SER A 81 3.59 -5.48 -0.99
CA SER A 81 3.03 -4.74 0.16
C SER A 81 2.39 -3.43 -0.29
N LEU A 82 2.98 -2.74 -1.27
CA LEU A 82 2.43 -1.49 -1.81
C LEU A 82 1.10 -1.73 -2.53
N ALA A 83 0.96 -2.83 -3.27
CA ALA A 83 -0.33 -3.22 -3.84
C ALA A 83 -1.40 -3.52 -2.76
N VAL A 84 -1.01 -4.12 -1.64
CA VAL A 84 -1.88 -4.29 -0.46
C VAL A 84 -2.26 -2.94 0.14
N HIS A 85 -1.32 -1.99 0.26
CA HIS A 85 -1.58 -0.64 0.76
C HIS A 85 -2.68 0.07 -0.05
N PHE A 86 -2.67 -0.08 -1.38
CA PHE A 86 -3.71 0.45 -2.27
C PHE A 86 -4.99 -0.39 -2.33
N SER A 87 -5.05 -1.52 -1.61
CA SER A 87 -6.13 -2.52 -1.74
C SER A 87 -6.36 -2.94 -3.20
N SER A 88 -5.29 -2.96 -4.01
CA SER A 88 -5.34 -3.25 -5.44
C SER A 88 -4.99 -4.71 -5.71
N GLN A 89 -6.01 -5.55 -5.82
CA GLN A 89 -5.83 -6.94 -6.24
C GLN A 89 -5.28 -7.02 -7.67
N LYS A 90 -5.67 -6.11 -8.58
CA LYS A 90 -5.17 -6.12 -9.96
C LYS A 90 -3.67 -5.83 -10.03
N LEU A 91 -3.18 -4.84 -9.28
CA LEU A 91 -1.75 -4.56 -9.22
C LEU A 91 -0.99 -5.72 -8.58
N PHE A 92 -1.54 -6.32 -7.52
CA PHE A 92 -0.93 -7.46 -6.85
C PHE A 92 -0.79 -8.67 -7.79
N ASP A 93 -1.87 -9.05 -8.47
CA ASP A 93 -1.88 -10.14 -9.45
C ASP A 93 -0.92 -9.88 -10.61
N TYR A 94 -0.85 -8.63 -11.06
CA TYR A 94 0.09 -8.22 -12.10
C TYR A 94 1.55 -8.38 -11.65
N LEU A 95 1.90 -7.92 -10.46
CA LEU A 95 3.26 -8.05 -9.93
C LEU A 95 3.65 -9.52 -9.77
N LEU A 96 2.74 -10.38 -9.30
CA LEU A 96 2.95 -11.84 -9.25
C LEU A 96 3.15 -12.43 -10.65
N LEU A 97 2.33 -12.02 -11.63
CA LEU A 97 2.47 -12.45 -13.03
C LEU A 97 3.84 -12.03 -13.62
N LYS A 98 4.39 -10.91 -13.15
CA LYS A 98 5.74 -10.43 -13.51
C LYS A 98 6.87 -11.08 -12.73
N GLY A 99 6.55 -12.00 -11.81
CA GLY A 99 7.54 -12.80 -11.09
C GLY A 99 7.92 -12.27 -9.72
N ALA A 100 7.18 -11.31 -9.15
CA ALA A 100 7.36 -10.95 -7.76
C ALA A 100 7.07 -12.16 -6.86
N ASN A 101 7.93 -12.40 -5.88
CA ASN A 101 7.80 -13.51 -4.95
C ASN A 101 6.84 -13.13 -3.81
N ILE A 102 5.72 -13.84 -3.71
CA ILE A 102 4.73 -13.66 -2.64
C ILE A 102 5.31 -13.82 -1.22
N ASN A 103 6.42 -14.54 -1.09
CA ASN A 103 7.12 -14.79 0.16
C ASN A 103 8.45 -14.02 0.27
N PHE A 104 8.63 -12.97 -0.54
CA PHE A 104 9.78 -12.08 -0.38
C PHE A 104 9.76 -11.44 1.02
N ILE A 105 10.92 -11.49 1.69
CA ILE A 105 11.12 -10.90 3.01
C ILE A 105 11.80 -9.54 2.80
N ALA A 106 11.05 -8.46 2.98
CA ALA A 106 11.56 -7.11 2.88
C ALA A 106 12.08 -6.61 4.24
N ASP A 107 13.10 -5.75 4.21
CA ASP A 107 13.61 -5.05 5.38
C ASP A 107 12.97 -3.66 5.44
N SER A 108 12.03 -3.47 6.37
CA SER A 108 11.33 -2.20 6.59
C SER A 108 12.27 -1.07 7.04
N CYS A 109 13.51 -1.42 7.41
CA CYS A 109 14.54 -0.51 7.89
C CYS A 109 15.70 -0.37 6.90
N ALA A 110 15.61 -0.89 5.67
CA ALA A 110 16.70 -0.91 4.70
C ALA A 110 17.29 0.48 4.37
N PHE A 111 16.51 1.53 4.61
CA PHE A 111 16.86 2.93 4.30
C PHE A 111 17.13 3.77 5.56
N GLU A 112 17.06 3.17 6.74
CA GLU A 112 17.45 3.84 7.98
C GLU A 112 18.97 3.82 8.13
N PRO A 113 19.62 4.94 8.48
CA PRO A 113 21.05 4.92 8.74
C PRO A 113 21.35 4.02 9.95
N ASP A 114 22.33 3.12 9.80
CA ASP A 114 22.85 2.19 10.84
C ASP A 114 23.24 2.85 12.18
N LYS A 115 23.21 4.18 12.24
CA LYS A 115 23.48 4.99 13.43
C LYS A 115 22.31 5.92 13.68
N ILE A 116 21.34 5.48 14.48
CA ILE A 116 20.49 6.41 15.22
C ILE A 116 21.30 6.87 16.43
N ALA A 117 22.31 7.71 16.15
CA ALA A 117 22.87 8.62 17.13
C ALA A 117 22.06 9.92 17.02
N GLU A 118 21.10 10.04 17.94
CA GLU A 118 20.29 11.21 18.24
C GLU A 118 19.13 11.54 17.28
N PRO A 119 17.93 11.81 17.82
CA PRO A 119 16.75 12.18 17.05
C PRO A 119 16.93 13.61 16.53
N LYS A 120 17.47 13.76 15.32
CA LYS A 120 17.30 15.00 14.57
C LYS A 120 15.95 14.94 13.89
N VAL A 121 15.05 15.81 14.34
CA VAL A 121 13.74 16.10 13.75
C VAL A 121 13.92 16.38 12.26
N THR A 122 13.74 15.37 11.43
CA THR A 122 13.53 15.52 10.00
C THR A 122 12.01 15.53 9.77
N ASN A 123 11.54 16.41 8.89
CA ASN A 123 10.12 16.50 8.52
C ASN A 123 9.63 15.29 7.69
N ASN A 124 10.39 14.19 7.64
CA ASN A 124 9.91 12.93 7.09
C ASN A 124 9.00 12.28 8.13
N LEU A 125 7.73 12.12 7.79
CA LEU A 125 6.76 11.30 8.54
C LEU A 125 7.30 9.88 8.84
N PHE A 126 8.32 9.42 8.11
CA PHE A 126 9.03 8.15 8.29
C PHE A 126 10.02 8.14 9.48
N ALA A 127 10.58 9.28 9.88
CA ALA A 127 11.43 9.37 11.08
C ALA A 127 10.62 9.47 12.38
N ARG A 128 9.28 9.40 12.29
CA ARG A 128 8.35 9.57 13.42
C ARG A 128 7.91 8.25 14.06
N TRP A 129 8.29 7.11 13.47
CA TRP A 129 8.29 5.84 14.17
C TRP A 129 9.59 5.76 14.97
N ASP A 130 9.60 6.47 16.10
CA ASP A 130 10.65 6.37 17.12
C ASP A 130 11.02 4.89 17.33
N ILE A 131 12.30 4.55 17.42
CA ILE A 131 12.77 3.21 17.83
C ILE A 131 12.03 2.73 19.10
N LYS A 132 11.69 3.67 20.00
CA LYS A 132 10.90 3.40 21.22
C LYS A 132 9.50 2.85 20.94
N LYS A 133 8.87 3.23 19.83
CA LYS A 133 7.60 2.66 19.40
C LYS A 133 7.78 1.27 18.77
N ARG A 134 8.96 0.88 18.27
CA ARG A 134 9.12 -0.51 17.80
C ARG A 134 9.01 -1.53 18.92
N ASP A 135 9.64 -1.25 20.06
CA ASP A 135 9.52 -2.10 21.24
C ASP A 135 8.09 -2.09 21.83
N GLU A 136 7.35 -0.98 21.62
CA GLU A 136 5.97 -0.82 22.10
C GLU A 136 4.92 -1.45 21.17
N TYR A 137 5.16 -1.45 19.84
CA TYR A 137 4.24 -1.94 18.80
C TYR A 137 4.73 -3.23 18.11
N ASN A 138 5.84 -3.82 18.58
CA ASN A 138 6.43 -5.07 18.08
C ASN A 138 6.60 -5.13 16.55
N ILE A 139 7.05 -4.03 15.95
CA ILE A 139 7.20 -3.94 14.48
C ILE A 139 8.41 -4.76 14.06
N GLU A 140 8.14 -5.88 13.37
CA GLU A 140 9.19 -6.74 12.85
C GLU A 140 9.97 -6.02 11.74
N ARG A 141 11.30 -5.96 11.89
CA ARG A 141 12.20 -5.39 10.87
C ARG A 141 12.04 -6.09 9.52
N TYR A 142 11.84 -7.40 9.55
CA TYR A 142 11.68 -8.23 8.38
C TYR A 142 10.23 -8.64 8.26
N SER A 143 9.62 -8.41 7.10
CA SER A 143 8.22 -8.72 6.87
C SER A 143 7.98 -9.11 5.41
N THR A 144 7.02 -9.99 5.21
CA THR A 144 6.45 -10.33 3.91
C THR A 144 5.27 -9.41 3.57
N CYS A 145 4.72 -9.53 2.37
CA CYS A 145 3.48 -8.82 2.05
C CYS A 145 2.29 -9.30 2.90
N LEU A 146 2.31 -10.55 3.39
CA LEU A 146 1.28 -11.06 4.30
C LEU A 146 1.39 -10.42 5.69
N ASP A 147 2.60 -10.34 6.25
CA ASP A 147 2.82 -9.67 7.56
C ASP A 147 2.35 -8.21 7.49
N TYR A 148 2.67 -7.51 6.39
CA TYR A 148 2.20 -6.14 6.18
C TYR A 148 0.66 -6.06 6.08
N ALA A 149 0.02 -7.00 5.39
CA ALA A 149 -1.44 -7.02 5.26
C ALA A 149 -2.13 -7.23 6.62
N GLU A 150 -1.62 -8.18 7.43
CA GLU A 150 -2.13 -8.47 8.77
C GLU A 150 -1.90 -7.28 9.72
N LEU A 151 -0.72 -6.66 9.71
CA LEU A 151 -0.45 -5.44 10.49
C LEU A 151 -1.38 -4.29 10.08
N ASN A 152 -1.56 -4.04 8.78
CA ASN A 152 -2.43 -2.99 8.29
C ASN A 152 -3.89 -3.22 8.69
N TYR A 153 -4.34 -4.48 8.71
CA TYR A 153 -5.67 -4.86 9.20
C TYR A 153 -5.81 -4.61 10.71
N ASP A 154 -4.83 -5.03 11.51
CA ASP A 154 -4.82 -4.82 12.96
C ASP A 154 -4.75 -3.33 13.32
N ASP A 155 -3.98 -2.54 12.56
CA ASP A 155 -3.97 -1.08 12.67
C ASP A 155 -5.37 -0.50 12.39
N MET A 156 -6.06 -0.95 11.34
CA MET A 156 -7.44 -0.55 11.06
C MET A 156 -8.44 -1.03 12.14
N LEU A 157 -8.16 -2.09 12.90
CA LEU A 157 -9.02 -2.49 14.01
C LEU A 157 -8.71 -1.77 15.31
N SER A 158 -7.45 -1.36 15.50
CA SER A 158 -6.93 -0.76 16.73
C SER A 158 -6.97 0.76 16.73
N VAL A 159 -7.07 1.41 15.58
CA VAL A 159 -7.41 2.83 15.51
C VAL A 159 -8.76 2.97 16.20
N ASP A 160 -8.73 3.55 17.40
CA ASP A 160 -9.87 4.12 18.11
C ASP A 160 -10.46 5.21 17.20
N TYR A 161 -11.13 4.80 16.14
CA TYR A 161 -12.11 5.64 15.48
C TYR A 161 -13.19 5.81 16.53
N THR A 162 -13.05 6.88 17.30
CA THR A 162 -14.12 7.48 18.08
C THR A 162 -15.16 8.02 17.09
N PHE A 163 -15.71 7.16 16.22
CA PHE A 163 -17.11 7.27 15.90
C PHE A 163 -17.74 7.29 17.27
N THR A 164 -18.22 8.47 17.67
CA THR A 164 -19.01 8.60 18.88
C THR A 164 -20.09 7.57 18.66
N VAL A 165 -19.99 6.43 19.34
CA VAL A 165 -21.08 5.47 19.41
C VAL A 165 -22.09 6.29 20.17
N SER A 166 -22.93 7.03 19.43
CA SER A 166 -24.13 7.60 19.96
C SER A 166 -24.79 6.41 20.58
N VAL A 167 -24.80 6.38 21.90
CA VAL A 167 -25.19 5.20 22.66
C VAL A 167 -26.55 4.81 22.12
N LEU A 168 -26.60 3.76 21.30
CA LEU A 168 -27.83 3.11 20.89
C LEU A 168 -28.27 2.36 22.15
N ASN A 169 -28.71 3.15 23.13
CA ASN A 169 -29.31 2.70 24.39
C ASN A 169 -30.75 2.24 24.16
N GLU A 170 -31.19 2.14 22.91
CA GLU A 170 -32.53 1.76 22.54
C GLU A 170 -32.46 0.48 21.72
N ASP A 171 -33.26 -0.49 22.16
CA ASP A 171 -33.53 -1.74 21.48
C ASP A 171 -33.86 -1.46 20.00
N ILE A 172 -32.93 -1.80 19.09
CA ILE A 172 -33.09 -1.66 17.63
C ILE A 172 -34.33 -2.44 17.13
N SER A 173 -34.89 -3.33 17.95
CA SER A 173 -36.15 -4.02 17.67
C SER A 173 -37.35 -3.07 17.49
N ASP A 174 -37.32 -1.87 18.07
CA ASP A 174 -38.44 -0.91 18.01
C ASP A 174 -38.40 0.01 16.78
N TRP A 175 -37.28 0.05 16.03
CA TRP A 175 -37.17 0.81 14.78
C TRP A 175 -38.02 0.23 13.62
N LYS A 176 -38.63 -0.94 13.82
CA LYS A 176 -39.47 -1.58 12.80
C LYS A 176 -40.87 -0.97 12.66
N SER A 177 -41.28 -0.03 13.50
CA SER A 177 -42.61 0.57 13.40
C SER A 177 -42.55 2.08 13.16
N ASN A 178 -42.68 2.45 11.89
CA ASN A 178 -43.57 3.47 11.33
C ASN A 178 -42.94 3.98 10.03
N ASN A 179 -43.76 4.29 9.02
CA ASN A 179 -43.34 4.94 7.77
C ASN A 179 -42.90 6.40 8.02
N GLU A 180 -42.01 6.62 8.99
CA GLU A 180 -41.53 7.93 9.40
C GLU A 180 -40.30 8.28 8.58
N SER A 181 -40.39 9.40 7.87
CA SER A 181 -39.23 10.01 7.23
C SER A 181 -38.40 10.72 8.28
N PHE A 182 -37.14 10.34 8.45
CA PHE A 182 -36.17 11.08 9.24
C PHE A 182 -35.40 12.07 8.36
N GLN A 183 -35.03 13.22 8.93
CA GLN A 183 -34.17 14.21 8.26
C GLN A 183 -32.78 14.15 8.87
N ILE A 184 -31.76 14.10 8.03
CA ILE A 184 -30.35 14.20 8.42
C ILE A 184 -29.71 15.43 7.77
N THR A 185 -28.72 16.00 8.43
CA THR A 185 -27.88 17.05 7.84
C THR A 185 -26.88 16.46 6.86
N LYS A 186 -26.37 17.29 5.93
CA LYS A 186 -25.29 16.90 5.01
C LYS A 186 -24.02 16.44 5.75
N SER A 187 -23.74 17.04 6.91
CA SER A 187 -22.58 16.69 7.74
C SER A 187 -22.70 15.29 8.32
N GLU A 188 -23.88 14.93 8.86
CA GLU A 188 -24.17 13.58 9.35
C GLU A 188 -24.10 12.55 8.22
N TYR A 189 -24.68 12.87 7.07
CA TYR A 189 -24.58 12.00 5.88
C TYR A 189 -23.13 11.77 5.45
N TYR A 190 -22.30 12.81 5.44
CA TYR A 190 -20.88 12.69 5.12
C TYR A 190 -20.12 11.81 6.13
N LYS A 191 -20.41 11.91 7.43
CA LYS A 191 -19.86 11.01 8.46
C LYS A 191 -20.24 9.55 8.22
N LEU A 192 -21.49 9.28 7.84
CA LEU A 192 -21.94 7.94 7.48
C LEU A 192 -21.18 7.40 6.26
N ILE A 193 -20.97 8.21 5.22
CA ILE A 193 -20.16 7.82 4.06
C ILE A 193 -18.73 7.45 4.48
N GLN A 194 -18.11 8.23 5.36
CA GLN A 194 -16.77 7.94 5.88
C GLN A 194 -16.73 6.61 6.65
N GLN A 195 -17.73 6.35 7.49
CA GLN A 195 -17.86 5.08 8.22
C GLN A 195 -18.03 3.88 7.28
N VAL A 196 -18.91 4.00 6.28
CA VAL A 196 -19.12 2.95 5.29
C VAL A 196 -17.82 2.68 4.54
N LYS A 197 -17.13 3.72 4.07
CA LYS A 197 -15.86 3.57 3.36
C LYS A 197 -14.79 2.89 4.22
N TYR A 198 -14.69 3.26 5.50
CA TYR A 198 -13.79 2.63 6.45
C TYR A 198 -14.07 1.13 6.64
N LEU A 199 -15.35 0.77 6.84
CA LEU A 199 -15.77 -0.62 6.97
C LEU A 199 -15.52 -1.42 5.69
N GLU A 200 -15.76 -0.80 4.52
CA GLU A 200 -15.43 -1.40 3.23
C GLU A 200 -13.92 -1.68 3.11
N ASP A 201 -13.06 -0.78 3.56
CA ASP A 201 -11.60 -0.93 3.50
C ASP A 201 -11.11 -2.04 4.46
N ILE A 202 -11.71 -2.19 5.66
CA ILE A 202 -11.47 -3.32 6.57
C ILE A 202 -11.85 -4.65 5.90
N ILE A 203 -13.05 -4.73 5.32
CA ILE A 203 -13.53 -5.95 4.66
C ILE A 203 -12.63 -6.30 3.47
N LYS A 204 -12.24 -5.31 2.65
CA LYS A 204 -11.32 -5.50 1.53
C LYS A 204 -9.98 -6.03 2.01
N THR A 205 -9.40 -5.43 3.04
CA THR A 205 -8.09 -5.86 3.60
C THR A 205 -8.17 -7.29 4.13
N SER A 206 -9.24 -7.64 4.86
CA SER A 206 -9.48 -9.01 5.34
C SER A 206 -9.57 -10.01 4.19
N ASN A 207 -10.37 -9.72 3.16
CA ASN A 207 -10.45 -10.57 1.97
C ASN A 207 -9.11 -10.69 1.24
N PHE A 208 -8.31 -9.61 1.23
CA PHE A 208 -6.99 -9.62 0.60
C PHE A 208 -6.01 -10.50 1.38
N ILE A 209 -6.05 -10.51 2.72
CA ILE A 209 -5.27 -11.43 3.55
C ILE A 209 -5.60 -12.89 3.20
N ASP A 210 -6.88 -13.23 3.13
CA ASP A 210 -7.33 -14.58 2.77
C ASP A 210 -6.89 -14.95 1.36
N TYR A 211 -6.94 -13.99 0.43
CA TYR A 211 -6.45 -14.17 -0.94
C TYR A 211 -4.94 -14.46 -0.98
N ILE A 212 -4.12 -13.66 -0.29
CA ILE A 212 -2.66 -13.88 -0.19
C ILE A 212 -2.35 -15.26 0.39
N LYS A 213 -3.06 -15.66 1.46
CA LYS A 213 -2.94 -17.00 2.06
C LYS A 213 -3.31 -18.10 1.06
N SER A 214 -4.38 -17.91 0.28
CA SER A 214 -4.83 -18.88 -0.73
C SER A 214 -3.81 -19.08 -1.86
N LEU A 215 -3.01 -18.06 -2.16
CA LEU A 215 -1.90 -18.12 -3.12
C LEU A 215 -0.61 -18.71 -2.52
N GLY A 216 -0.61 -19.10 -1.25
CA GLY A 216 0.54 -19.69 -0.56
C GLY A 216 1.47 -18.67 0.10
N GLY A 217 1.01 -17.44 0.31
CA GLY A 217 1.71 -16.43 1.10
C GLY A 217 1.89 -16.90 2.56
N LYS A 218 3.06 -16.62 3.12
CA LYS A 218 3.47 -16.99 4.47
C LYS A 218 4.04 -15.78 5.17
N THR A 219 3.82 -15.71 6.48
CA THR A 219 4.45 -14.73 7.36
C THR A 219 5.95 -14.99 7.49
N TYR A 220 6.73 -13.96 7.83
CA TYR A 220 8.17 -14.06 8.06
C TYR A 220 8.49 -15.16 9.08
N GLU A 221 7.77 -15.18 10.21
CA GLU A 221 7.92 -16.20 11.25
C GLU A 221 7.76 -17.64 10.71
N LYS A 222 6.80 -17.87 9.80
CA LYS A 222 6.59 -19.19 9.18
C LYS A 222 7.69 -19.55 8.18
N LEU A 223 8.35 -18.57 7.56
CA LEU A 223 9.43 -18.82 6.61
C LEU A 223 10.73 -19.20 7.31
N ILE A 224 11.03 -18.61 8.47
CA ILE A 224 12.29 -18.86 9.21
C ILE A 224 12.24 -20.09 10.12
N LYS A 225 11.05 -20.59 10.46
CA LYS A 225 10.86 -21.78 11.32
C LYS A 225 10.85 -23.10 10.55
N ASN A 226 10.94 -23.08 9.23
CA ASN A 226 11.03 -24.25 8.34
C ASN A 226 12.43 -24.38 7.76
#